data_AF-A0A8T3PM03-F1
#
_entry.id   AF-A0A8T3PM03-F1
#
_cell.length_a   1.000
_cell.length_b   1.000
_cell.length_c   1.000
_cell.angle_alpha   90.00
_cell.angle_beta   90.00
_cell.angle_gamma   90.00
#
_symmetry.space_group_name_H-M   'P 1'
#
loop_
_entity.id
_entity.type
_entity.pdbx_description
1 polymer ?
#
loop_
_entity_poly.entity_id
_entity_poly.type
_entity_poly.pdbx_seq_one_letter_code
_entity_poly.pdbx_strand_id
1 'polypeptide(L)' 'MRATAATNALDNGADIAKVQEWLGHANIATTRIYDRRKTRPEDSPTFKVTY' A
#
# COMPACT_ATOMS: atom_id res chain seq x y z
N MET A 1 -10.53 10.69 -9.77
CA MET A 1 -10.28 9.37 -9.14
C MET A 1 -8.77 9.15 -9.01
N ARG A 2 -8.19 9.39 -7.83
CA ARG A 2 -6.72 9.26 -7.60
C ARG A 2 -6.38 8.02 -6.74
N ALA A 3 -7.23 7.73 -5.77
CA ALA A 3 -7.14 6.54 -4.91
C ALA A 3 -7.13 5.21 -5.70
N THR A 4 -7.94 5.12 -6.75
CA THR A 4 -8.05 3.90 -7.57
C THR A 4 -6.78 3.64 -8.38
N ALA A 5 -6.17 4.67 -8.97
CA ALA A 5 -4.91 4.55 -9.70
C ALA A 5 -3.75 4.18 -8.77
N ALA A 6 -3.70 4.80 -7.57
CA ALA A 6 -2.72 4.47 -6.54
C ALA A 6 -2.81 2.99 -6.12
N THR A 7 -4.03 2.54 -5.83
CA THR A 7 -4.29 1.18 -5.37
C THR A 7 -3.97 0.17 -6.46
N ASN A 8 -4.40 0.39 -7.71
CA ASN A 8 -4.09 -0.52 -8.82
C ASN A 8 -2.59 -0.62 -9.08
N ALA A 9 -1.85 0.49 -9.06
CA ALA A 9 -0.40 0.46 -9.28
C ALA A 9 0.33 -0.31 -8.16
N LEU A 10 -0.02 -0.05 -6.90
CA LEU A 10 0.54 -0.75 -5.75
C LEU A 10 0.17 -2.24 -5.74
N ASP A 11 -1.06 -2.58 -6.14
CA ASP A 11 -1.51 -3.96 -6.27
C ASP A 11 -0.69 -4.72 -7.32
N ASN A 12 -0.45 -4.08 -8.47
CA ASN A 12 0.36 -4.62 -9.58
C ASN A 12 1.88 -4.67 -9.32
N GLY A 13 2.36 -4.26 -8.13
CA GLY A 13 3.79 -4.31 -7.83
C GLY A 13 4.59 -3.07 -8.17
N ALA A 14 3.92 -1.96 -8.51
CA ALA A 14 4.61 -0.70 -8.67
C ALA A 14 5.20 -0.22 -7.34
N ASP A 15 6.37 0.41 -7.42
CA ASP A 15 7.02 1.01 -6.28
C ASP A 15 6.24 2.22 -5.76
N ILE A 16 6.14 2.34 -4.44
CA ILE A 16 5.39 3.42 -3.78
C ILE A 16 5.93 4.82 -4.09
N ALA A 17 7.24 4.97 -4.31
CA ALA A 17 7.84 6.25 -4.71
C ALA A 17 7.41 6.64 -6.12
N LYS A 18 7.34 5.67 -7.03
CA LYS A 18 6.88 5.88 -8.41
C LYS A 18 5.39 6.24 -8.47
N VAL A 19 4.58 5.59 -7.64
CA VAL A 19 3.16 5.93 -7.48
C VAL A 19 2.98 7.31 -6.85
N GLN A 20 3.83 7.70 -5.90
CA GLN A 20 3.83 9.04 -5.32
C GLN A 20 4.13 10.13 -6.36
N GLU A 21 5.12 9.92 -7.21
CA GLU A 21 5.47 10.84 -8.31
C GLU A 21 4.33 10.96 -9.32
N TRP A 22 3.76 9.83 -9.76
CA TRP A 22 2.62 9.81 -10.69
C TRP A 22 1.37 10.52 -10.17
N LEU A 23 1.18 10.56 -8.85
CA LEU A 23 0.07 11.26 -8.22
C LEU A 23 0.38 12.73 -7.88
N GLY A 24 1.66 13.13 -7.96
CA GLY A 24 2.11 14.46 -7.53
C GLY A 24 1.95 14.69 -6.03
N HIS A 25 1.98 13.63 -5.21
CA HIS A 25 1.85 13.78 -3.76
C HIS A 25 3.13 14.38 -3.19
N ALA A 26 3.03 15.51 -2.49
CA ALA A 26 4.17 16.13 -1.82
C ALA A 26 4.74 15.29 -0.65
N ASN A 27 3.96 14.32 -0.15
CA ASN A 27 4.35 13.46 0.96
C ASN A 27 4.01 11.99 0.65
N ILE A 28 5.00 11.09 0.78
CA ILE A 28 4.82 9.65 0.60
C ILE A 28 3.84 9.03 1.60
N ALA A 29 3.63 9.68 2.76
CA ALA A 29 2.67 9.24 3.77
C ALA A 29 1.24 9.17 3.22
N THR A 30 0.84 10.08 2.32
CA THR A 30 -0.50 10.05 1.70
C THR A 30 -0.63 8.96 0.64
N THR A 31 0.48 8.42 0.13
CA THR A 31 0.48 7.23 -0.75
C THR A 31 0.53 5.94 0.08
N ARG A 32 1.18 5.97 1.24
CA ARG A 32 1.34 4.82 2.15
C ARG A 32 0.01 4.33 2.73
N ILE A 33 -1.02 5.17 2.81
CA ILE A 33 -2.38 4.74 3.19
C ILE A 33 -2.99 3.76 2.17
N TYR A 34 -2.51 3.77 0.92
CA TYR A 34 -2.95 2.85 -0.13
C TYR A 34 -2.06 1.60 -0.22
N ASP A 35 -0.89 1.60 0.41
CA ASP A 35 -0.01 0.43 0.45
C ASP A 35 -0.51 -0.57 1.50
N ARG A 36 -1.38 -1.47 1.05
CA ARG A 36 -1.93 -2.56 1.88
C ARG A 36 -0.94 -3.71 2.12
N ARG A 37 0.26 -3.64 1.52
CA ARG A 37 1.32 -4.67 1.64
C ARG A 37 2.00 -4.65 3.00
N LYS A 38 2.11 -3.47 3.64
CA LYS A 38 2.62 -3.35 5.01
C LYS A 38 1.62 -3.75 6.09
N THR A 39 0.33 -3.81 5.78
CA THR A 39 -0.70 -4.33 6.70
C THR A 39 -0.94 -5.81 6.46
N ARG A 40 0.15 -6.58 6.32
CA ARG A 40 0.12 -8.03 6.26
C ARG A 40 -0.25 -8.54 7.66
N PRO A 41 -1.43 -9.16 7.86
CA PRO A 41 -1.79 -9.76 9.15
C PRO A 41 -0.91 -10.97 9.49
N GLU A 42 -0.07 -11.42 8.56
CA GLU A 42 0.96 -12.45 8.74
C GLU A 42 2.17 -11.99 9.58
N ASP A 43 2.40 -10.68 9.75
CA ASP A 43 3.37 -10.12 10.73
C ASP A 43 2.70 -9.83 12.09
N SER A 44 1.36 -9.90 12.15
CA SER A 44 0.66 -9.83 13.43
C SER A 44 0.80 -11.18 14.16
N PRO A 45 1.30 -11.20 15.41
CA PRO A 45 1.47 -12.44 16.20
C PRO A 45 0.16 -13.17 16.51
N THR A 46 -0.98 -12.64 16.07
CA THR A 46 -2.33 -13.14 16.34
C THR A 46 -2.77 -14.26 15.38
N PHE A 47 -2.12 -14.45 14.22
CA PHE A 47 -2.55 -15.50 13.26
C PHE A 47 -1.91 -16.88 13.55
N LYS A 48 -2.08 -17.37 14.77
CA LYS A 48 -1.97 -18.81 15.09
C LYS A 48 -3.22 -19.23 15.85
N VAL A 49 -4.32 -19.40 15.12
CA VAL A 49 -5.40 -20.27 15.59
C VAL A 49 -5.03 -21.68 15.14
N THR A 50 -4.27 -22.36 15.99
CA THR A 50 -4.12 -23.81 15.93
C THR A 50 -5.51 -24.39 16.22
N TYR A 51 -6.09 -25.08 15.23
CA TYR A 51 -7.15 -26.05 15.46
C TYR A 51 -6.51 -27.44 15.52
#